data_AF-A0A924IIY0-F1
#
_entry.id   AF-A0A924IIY0-F1
#
_cell.length_a   1.000
_cell.length_b   1.000
_cell.length_c   1.000
_cell.angle_alpha   90.00
_cell.angle_beta   90.00
_cell.angle_gamma   90.00
#
_symmetry.space_group_name_H-M   'P 1'
#
loop_
_entity.id
_entity.type
_entity.pdbx_description
1 polymer ?
#
loop_
_entity_poly.entity_id
_entity_poly.type
_entity_poly.pdbx_seq_one_letter_code
_entity_poly.pdbx_strand_id
1 'polypeptide(L)'
;MKKLTLPQILFFMAITIIAVSCSSEPKTKPVEKTYSSTTQKEFETIEKNDLRSNPPYRSSVKPTLRPPVVIKETAHQKQKEVVKETLTTPAISETANVTQLNAKNQERLQEINQNLAFFCMKHRKDNDFQDEEHCLAFTKKVLIACEKKHKLINTVMVNCIKDRLKKRK
;
A
#
# COMPACT_ATOMS: atom_id res chain seq x y z
N MET A 1 46.44 15.62 -47.92
CA MET A 1 45.31 14.90 -47.31
C MET A 1 45.24 13.51 -47.91
N LYS A 2 45.53 12.45 -47.15
CA LYS A 2 45.51 11.07 -47.67
C LYS A 2 44.08 10.53 -47.56
N LYS A 3 43.48 10.14 -48.69
CA LYS A 3 42.13 9.55 -48.71
C LYS A 3 42.22 8.11 -48.23
N LEU A 4 41.49 7.77 -47.16
CA LEU A 4 41.36 6.39 -46.70
C LEU A 4 40.55 5.60 -47.73
N THR A 5 41.05 4.43 -48.11
CA THR A 5 40.36 3.54 -49.04
C THR A 5 39.37 2.65 -48.29
N LEU A 6 38.27 2.29 -48.93
CA LEU A 6 37.23 1.41 -48.38
C LEU A 6 37.77 0.14 -47.66
N PRO A 7 38.80 -0.58 -48.17
CA PRO A 7 39.34 -1.74 -47.45
C PRO A 7 40.01 -1.38 -46.12
N GLN A 8 40.60 -0.18 -45.98
CA GLN A 8 41.19 0.25 -44.71
C GLN A 8 40.10 0.49 -43.66
N ILE A 9 38.97 1.08 -44.04
CA ILE A 9 37.84 1.32 -43.13
C ILE A 9 37.26 0.00 -42.63
N LEU A 10 37.09 -0.98 -43.51
CA LEU A 10 36.59 -2.31 -43.13
C LEU A 10 37.52 -3.04 -42.16
N PHE A 11 38.84 -2.90 -42.34
CA PHE A 11 39.82 -3.50 -41.45
C PHE A 11 39.76 -2.91 -40.02
N PHE A 12 39.61 -1.58 -39.89
CA PHE A 12 39.44 -0.93 -38.58
C PHE A 12 38.11 -1.29 -37.91
N MET A 13 37.04 -1.46 -38.69
CA MET A 13 35.74 -1.91 -38.16
C MET A 13 35.80 -3.36 -37.66
N ALA A 14 36.54 -4.25 -38.33
CA ALA A 14 36.71 -5.62 -37.85
C ALA A 14 37.51 -5.70 -36.53
N ILE A 15 38.56 -4.89 -36.38
CA ILE A 15 39.39 -4.84 -35.16
C ILE A 15 38.59 -4.34 -33.96
N THR A 16 37.73 -3.33 -34.16
CA THR A 16 36.90 -2.78 -33.08
C THR A 16 35.83 -3.78 -32.60
N ILE A 17 35.26 -4.61 -33.48
CA ILE A 17 34.29 -5.64 -33.08
C ILE A 17 34.96 -6.75 -32.23
N ILE A 18 36.20 -7.12 -32.53
CA ILE A 18 36.93 -8.15 -31.77
C ILE A 18 37.32 -7.64 -30.38
N ALA A 19 37.66 -6.36 -30.26
CA ALA A 19 38.09 -5.75 -28.99
C ALA A 19 36.98 -5.64 -27.93
N VAL A 20 35.70 -5.68 -28.31
CA VAL A 20 34.56 -5.54 -27.37
C VAL A 20 34.08 -6.88 -26.80
N SER A 21 34.54 -8.03 -27.33
CA SER A 21 34.06 -9.36 -26.91
C SER A 21 34.84 -10.03 -25.76
N CYS A 22 35.65 -9.30 -24.99
CA CYS A 22 36.39 -9.87 -23.86
C CYS A 22 36.11 -9.15 -22.54
N SER A 23 34.83 -9.11 -22.13
CA SER A 23 34.45 -8.80 -20.74
C SER A 23 33.97 -10.08 -20.08
N SER A 24 34.92 -10.93 -19.71
CA SER A 24 34.68 -12.14 -18.91
C SER A 24 34.73 -11.73 -17.44
N GLU A 25 33.59 -11.54 -16.80
CA GLU A 25 33.54 -11.26 -15.36
C GLU A 25 34.12 -12.45 -14.56
N PRO A 26 35.03 -12.20 -13.60
CA PRO A 26 35.52 -13.25 -12.72
C PRO A 26 34.40 -13.72 -11.79
N LYS A 27 34.11 -15.03 -11.82
CA LYS A 27 33.16 -15.68 -10.88
C LYS A 27 33.67 -15.52 -9.44
N THR A 28 33.18 -14.50 -8.76
CA THR A 28 33.32 -14.36 -7.31
C THR A 28 32.48 -15.42 -6.62
N LYS A 29 33.07 -16.09 -5.62
CA LYS A 29 32.39 -17.07 -4.76
C LYS A 29 31.11 -16.45 -4.19
N PRO A 30 30.03 -17.21 -3.94
CA PRO A 30 28.79 -16.67 -3.38
C PRO A 30 29.12 -16.06 -2.02
N VAL A 31 29.18 -14.73 -1.97
CA VAL A 31 29.16 -13.98 -0.73
C VAL A 31 27.83 -14.30 -0.08
N GLU A 32 27.87 -14.98 1.05
CA GLU A 32 26.69 -15.23 1.87
C GLU A 32 26.04 -13.87 2.15
N LYS A 33 24.82 -13.69 1.65
CA LYS A 33 24.12 -12.41 1.71
C LYS A 33 23.61 -12.22 3.14
N THR A 34 24.48 -11.77 4.02
CA THR A 34 24.10 -11.36 5.36
C THR A 34 23.59 -9.92 5.31
N TYR A 35 22.49 -9.64 6.00
CA TYR A 35 21.99 -8.29 6.16
C TYR A 35 23.05 -7.41 6.85
N SER A 36 22.96 -6.09 6.64
CA SER A 36 23.79 -5.15 7.40
C SER A 36 23.54 -5.32 8.90
N SER A 37 24.56 -5.06 9.72
CA SER A 37 24.45 -5.15 11.19
C SER A 37 23.33 -4.26 11.75
N THR A 38 23.05 -3.13 11.10
CA THR A 38 21.94 -2.24 11.43
C THR A 38 20.59 -2.94 11.22
N THR A 39 20.39 -3.56 10.06
CA THR A 39 19.15 -4.28 9.74
C THR A 39 18.93 -5.47 10.67
N GLN A 40 20.00 -6.21 11.01
CA GLN A 40 19.90 -7.34 11.92
C GLN A 40 19.48 -6.90 13.34
N LYS A 41 19.96 -5.75 13.80
CA LYS A 41 19.57 -5.16 15.08
C LYS A 41 18.12 -4.67 15.10
N GLU A 42 17.60 -4.18 13.97
CA GLU A 42 16.19 -3.82 13.84
C GLU A 42 15.28 -5.05 13.98
N PHE A 43 15.61 -6.15 13.31
CA PHE A 43 14.86 -7.41 13.45
C PHE A 43 14.85 -7.93 14.88
N GLU A 44 15.99 -7.92 15.57
CA GLU A 44 16.09 -8.33 16.97
C GLU A 44 15.22 -7.45 17.90
N THR A 45 15.13 -6.16 17.61
CA THR A 45 14.31 -5.22 18.39
C THR A 45 12.81 -5.48 18.19
N ILE A 46 12.39 -5.82 16.97
CA ILE A 46 11.00 -6.17 16.65
C ILE A 46 10.60 -7.46 17.39
N GLU A 47 11.42 -8.51 17.28
CA GLU A 47 11.15 -9.80 17.93
C GLU A 47 11.04 -9.67 19.46
N LYS A 48 11.90 -8.86 20.07
CA LYS A 48 11.91 -8.64 21.53
C LYS A 48 10.69 -7.85 22.03
N ASN A 49 10.12 -6.96 21.22
CA ASN A 49 8.94 -6.18 21.60
C ASN A 49 7.63 -6.98 21.44
N ASP A 50 7.58 -7.93 20.52
CA ASP A 50 6.39 -8.77 20.30
C ASP A 50 6.16 -9.72 21.50
N LEU A 51 7.23 -10.21 22.11
CA LEU A 51 7.16 -11.09 23.29
C LEU A 51 6.71 -10.39 24.58
N ARG A 52 6.80 -9.05 24.66
CA ARG A 52 6.42 -8.29 25.87
C ARG A 52 4.94 -7.89 25.90
N SER A 53 4.20 -8.10 24.82
CA SER A 53 2.86 -7.53 24.65
C SER A 53 1.70 -8.49 24.94
N ASN A 54 1.95 -9.71 25.41
CA ASN A 54 0.90 -10.66 25.79
C ASN A 54 0.71 -10.71 27.33
N PRO A 55 -0.18 -9.91 27.93
CA PRO A 55 -0.75 -10.29 29.22
C PRO A 55 -1.65 -11.52 29.01
N PRO A 56 -1.59 -12.54 29.88
CA PRO A 56 -2.48 -13.69 29.80
C PRO A 56 -3.94 -13.22 29.96
N TYR A 57 -4.74 -13.38 28.90
CA TYR A 57 -6.15 -13.01 28.88
C TYR A 57 -6.93 -13.86 29.88
N ARG A 58 -7.21 -13.30 31.05
CA ARG A 58 -8.01 -13.91 32.12
C ARG A 58 -9.49 -13.78 31.75
N SER A 59 -10.02 -14.80 31.09
CA SER A 59 -11.45 -14.93 30.78
C SER A 59 -12.26 -15.11 32.06
N SER A 60 -13.05 -14.09 32.46
CA SER A 60 -14.32 -14.27 33.19
C SER A 60 -15.02 -12.92 33.41
N VAL A 61 -15.91 -12.53 32.50
CA VAL A 61 -16.98 -11.57 32.83
C VAL A 61 -18.29 -12.09 32.24
N LYS A 62 -19.22 -12.46 33.11
CA LYS A 62 -20.61 -12.84 32.76
C LYS A 62 -21.37 -11.60 32.26
N PRO A 63 -22.20 -11.68 31.21
CA PRO A 63 -23.02 -10.57 30.77
C PRO A 63 -24.22 -10.39 31.71
N THR A 64 -24.35 -9.20 32.32
CA THR A 64 -25.58 -8.80 33.02
C THR A 64 -26.45 -7.99 32.07
N LEU A 65 -27.60 -8.55 31.70
CA LEU A 65 -28.65 -7.88 30.93
C LEU A 65 -29.20 -6.69 31.73
N ARG A 66 -29.15 -5.47 31.17
CA ARG A 66 -29.92 -4.32 31.63
C ARG A 66 -31.05 -3.99 30.63
N PRO A 67 -32.25 -3.63 31.09
CA PRO A 67 -33.37 -3.28 30.22
C PRO A 67 -33.20 -1.87 29.58
N PRO A 68 -33.91 -1.60 28.46
CA PRO A 68 -33.74 -0.37 27.69
C PRO A 68 -34.34 0.85 28.39
N VAL A 69 -33.55 1.93 28.46
CA VAL A 69 -33.96 3.25 28.94
C VAL A 69 -34.63 3.99 27.79
N VAL A 70 -35.89 4.40 28.00
CA VAL A 70 -36.64 5.30 27.11
C VAL A 70 -36.05 6.70 27.22
N ILE A 71 -35.48 7.21 26.14
CA ILE A 71 -34.99 8.59 26.05
C ILE A 71 -36.09 9.44 25.40
N LYS A 72 -36.61 10.42 26.15
CA LYS A 72 -37.48 11.48 25.65
C LYS A 72 -36.65 12.48 24.84
N GLU A 73 -37.11 12.81 23.64
CA GLU A 73 -36.57 13.90 22.83
C GLU A 73 -36.90 15.25 23.46
N THR A 74 -35.89 16.10 23.62
CA THR A 74 -36.07 17.54 23.81
C THR A 74 -35.17 18.28 22.83
N ALA A 75 -35.80 19.15 22.05
CA ALA A 75 -35.22 20.01 21.05
C ALA A 75 -34.46 21.21 21.63
N HIS A 76 -33.66 21.84 20.75
CA HIS A 76 -32.93 23.10 20.87
C HIS A 76 -31.59 23.07 21.64
N GLN A 77 -30.48 23.25 20.93
CA GLN A 77 -29.91 24.60 20.77
C GLN A 77 -28.72 24.61 19.80
N LYS A 78 -28.64 25.71 19.07
CA LYS A 78 -27.66 26.07 18.05
C LYS A 78 -26.51 26.79 18.75
N GLN A 79 -25.30 26.25 18.72
CA GLN A 79 -24.08 27.03 19.02
C GLN A 79 -22.98 26.71 18.01
N LYS A 80 -22.40 27.80 17.50
CA LYS A 80 -21.21 27.88 16.66
C LYS A 80 -20.02 27.48 17.52
N GLU A 81 -19.21 26.54 17.05
CA GLU A 81 -17.87 26.32 17.60
C GLU A 81 -16.85 26.30 16.47
N VAL A 82 -15.86 27.18 16.58
CA VAL A 82 -14.69 27.29 15.72
C VAL A 82 -13.73 26.19 16.14
N VAL A 83 -13.66 25.10 15.38
CA VAL A 83 -12.75 23.99 15.66
C VAL A 83 -11.45 24.20 14.88
N LYS A 84 -10.40 24.46 15.65
CA LYS A 84 -9.00 24.41 15.25
C LYS A 84 -8.65 22.97 14.85
N GLU A 85 -8.39 22.76 13.57
CA GLU A 85 -8.15 21.44 12.99
C GLU A 85 -6.79 20.91 13.48
N THR A 86 -6.84 20.09 14.53
CA THR A 86 -5.70 19.30 14.99
C THR A 86 -5.54 18.15 14.01
N LEU A 87 -4.40 18.11 13.32
CA LEU A 87 -3.94 17.01 12.47
C LEU A 87 -4.14 15.68 13.23
N THR A 88 -5.21 14.98 12.91
CA THR A 88 -5.48 13.64 13.40
C THR A 88 -5.31 12.72 12.20
N THR A 89 -4.23 11.96 12.21
CA THR A 89 -4.05 10.77 11.40
C THR A 89 -5.36 9.96 11.48
N PRO A 90 -5.96 9.55 10.35
CA PRO A 90 -7.26 8.90 10.40
C PRO A 90 -7.11 7.54 11.08
N ALA A 91 -7.53 7.47 12.33
CA ALA A 91 -7.90 6.23 12.98
C ALA A 91 -9.06 5.64 12.18
N ILE A 92 -8.80 4.51 11.52
CA ILE A 92 -9.79 3.71 10.82
C ILE A 92 -10.89 3.42 11.84
N SER A 93 -12.13 3.81 11.52
CA SER A 93 -13.30 3.55 12.37
C SER A 93 -13.47 2.04 12.53
N GLU A 94 -13.02 1.50 13.66
CA GLU A 94 -13.25 0.13 14.13
C GLU A 94 -14.71 -0.05 14.51
N THR A 95 -15.61 -0.01 13.54
CA THR A 95 -17.01 -0.35 13.73
C THR A 95 -17.50 -1.21 12.60
N ALA A 96 -16.96 -2.42 12.53
CA ALA A 96 -17.64 -3.57 11.96
C ALA A 96 -16.99 -4.82 12.56
N ASN A 97 -17.78 -5.66 13.22
CA ASN A 97 -17.41 -6.97 13.75
C ASN A 97 -16.36 -7.68 12.88
N VAL A 98 -15.07 -7.56 13.25
CA VAL A 98 -13.97 -8.30 12.65
C VAL A 98 -14.08 -9.73 13.16
N THR A 99 -15.03 -10.43 12.56
CA THR A 99 -15.13 -11.87 12.60
C THR A 99 -13.88 -12.35 11.87
N GLN A 100 -12.83 -12.70 12.63
CA GLN A 100 -11.62 -13.41 12.21
C GLN A 100 -11.40 -13.38 10.69
N LEU A 101 -10.86 -12.26 10.19
CA LEU A 101 -10.57 -12.08 8.77
C LEU A 101 -9.68 -13.25 8.34
N ASN A 102 -10.24 -14.19 7.57
CA ASN A 102 -9.50 -15.31 7.01
C ASN A 102 -8.24 -14.76 6.31
N ALA A 103 -7.09 -15.44 6.40
CA ALA A 103 -5.84 -15.00 5.77
C ALA A 103 -6.03 -14.54 4.31
N LYS A 104 -6.89 -15.24 3.55
CA LYS A 104 -7.27 -14.86 2.18
C LYS A 104 -7.93 -13.47 2.06
N ASN A 105 -8.72 -13.07 3.04
CA ASN A 105 -9.36 -11.76 3.04
C ASN A 105 -8.36 -10.66 3.44
N GLN A 106 -7.36 -10.97 4.26
CA GLN A 106 -6.27 -10.04 4.59
C GLN A 106 -5.38 -9.77 3.36
N GLU A 107 -5.00 -10.81 2.61
CA GLU A 107 -4.28 -10.66 1.34
C GLU A 107 -5.04 -9.78 0.35
N ARG A 108 -6.37 -9.98 0.23
CA ARG A 108 -7.21 -9.16 -0.64
C ARG A 108 -7.30 -7.71 -0.19
N LEU A 109 -7.38 -7.46 1.12
CA LEU A 109 -7.38 -6.11 1.65
C LEU A 109 -6.05 -5.40 1.32
N GLN A 110 -4.93 -6.12 1.44
CA GLN A 110 -3.62 -5.61 1.05
C GLN A 110 -3.57 -5.31 -0.45
N GLU A 111 -4.10 -6.20 -1.30
CA GLU A 111 -4.19 -5.99 -2.75
C GLU A 111 -5.05 -4.76 -3.10
N ILE A 112 -6.16 -4.56 -2.41
CA ILE A 112 -7.00 -3.37 -2.57
C ILE A 112 -6.20 -2.10 -2.28
N ASN A 113 -5.54 -2.06 -1.12
CA ASN A 113 -4.75 -0.89 -0.70
C ASN A 113 -3.61 -0.59 -1.69
N GLN A 114 -2.90 -1.63 -2.16
CA GLN A 114 -1.86 -1.49 -3.17
C GLN A 114 -2.40 -0.93 -4.48
N ASN A 115 -3.55 -1.42 -4.97
CA ASN A 115 -4.15 -0.92 -6.21
C ASN A 115 -4.56 0.55 -6.11
N LEU A 116 -5.14 0.97 -4.99
CA LEU A 116 -5.55 2.36 -4.78
C LEU A 116 -4.33 3.30 -4.69
N ALA A 117 -3.32 2.91 -3.91
CA ALA A 117 -2.08 3.68 -3.78
C ALA A 117 -1.33 3.78 -5.12
N PHE A 118 -1.17 2.66 -5.83
CA PHE A 118 -0.52 2.62 -7.13
C PHE A 118 -1.23 3.53 -8.14
N PHE A 119 -2.55 3.55 -8.14
CA PHE A 119 -3.31 4.43 -9.02
C PHE A 119 -2.96 5.90 -8.76
N CYS A 120 -2.96 6.34 -7.49
CA CYS A 120 -2.57 7.72 -7.19
C CYS A 120 -1.12 8.02 -7.52
N MET A 121 -0.19 7.11 -7.23
CA MET A 121 1.22 7.29 -7.60
C MET A 121 1.40 7.43 -9.12
N LYS A 122 0.64 6.65 -9.90
CA LYS A 122 0.69 6.66 -11.36
C LYS A 122 0.11 7.94 -11.95
N HIS A 123 -1.01 8.42 -11.42
CA HIS A 123 -1.77 9.54 -11.96
C HIS A 123 -1.52 10.88 -11.25
N ARG A 124 -0.58 10.95 -10.30
CA ARG A 124 -0.24 12.18 -9.54
C ARG A 124 0.22 13.38 -10.40
N LYS A 125 0.58 13.15 -11.66
CA LYS A 125 1.03 14.20 -12.60
C LYS A 125 -0.04 14.56 -13.63
N ASP A 126 -1.20 13.90 -13.58
CA ASP A 126 -2.27 14.17 -14.52
C ASP A 126 -2.98 15.46 -14.11
N ASN A 127 -3.31 16.32 -15.06
CA ASN A 127 -4.04 17.58 -14.81
C ASN A 127 -5.41 17.37 -14.12
N ASP A 128 -5.91 16.14 -14.21
CA ASP A 128 -7.14 15.62 -13.61
C ASP A 128 -7.09 15.52 -12.07
N PHE A 129 -5.89 15.54 -11.49
CA PHE A 129 -5.64 15.54 -10.05
C PHE A 129 -4.75 16.74 -9.74
N GLN A 130 -5.39 17.85 -9.37
CA GLN A 130 -4.68 19.07 -8.99
C GLN A 130 -3.73 18.82 -7.82
N ASP A 131 -4.15 17.97 -6.87
CA ASP A 131 -3.38 17.62 -5.69
C ASP A 131 -3.56 16.14 -5.32
N GLU A 132 -2.65 15.62 -4.49
CA GLU A 132 -2.72 14.26 -3.94
C GLU A 132 -4.04 13.99 -3.21
N GLU A 133 -4.56 14.99 -2.50
CA GLU A 133 -5.83 14.93 -1.78
C GLU A 133 -7.01 14.63 -2.72
N HIS A 134 -7.01 15.21 -3.92
CA HIS A 134 -8.05 14.94 -4.92
C HIS A 134 -8.00 13.48 -5.41
N CYS A 135 -6.81 12.90 -5.53
CA CYS A 135 -6.66 11.48 -5.88
C CYS A 135 -7.10 10.56 -4.75
N LEU A 136 -6.72 10.86 -3.51
CA LEU A 136 -7.16 10.12 -2.33
C LEU A 136 -8.69 10.19 -2.17
N ALA A 137 -9.29 11.35 -2.38
CA ALA A 137 -10.74 11.50 -2.37
C ALA A 137 -11.42 10.66 -3.47
N PHE A 138 -10.84 10.62 -4.68
CA PHE A 138 -11.35 9.79 -5.78
C PHE A 138 -11.27 8.29 -5.45
N THR A 139 -10.10 7.80 -5.04
CA THR A 139 -9.90 6.39 -4.70
C THR A 139 -10.76 5.95 -3.52
N LYS A 140 -10.95 6.81 -2.51
CA LYS A 140 -11.90 6.59 -1.40
C LYS A 140 -13.34 6.46 -1.90
N LYS A 141 -13.78 7.32 -2.82
CA LYS A 141 -15.11 7.20 -3.46
C LYS A 141 -15.27 5.87 -4.20
N VAL A 142 -14.23 5.42 -4.92
CA VAL A 142 -14.22 4.12 -5.61
C VAL A 142 -14.36 2.97 -4.61
N LEU A 143 -13.60 2.99 -3.53
CA LEU A 143 -13.66 1.97 -2.46
C LEU A 143 -15.07 1.88 -1.87
N ILE A 144 -15.63 3.00 -1.39
CA ILE A 144 -16.98 3.07 -0.80
C ILE A 144 -18.03 2.57 -1.79
N ALA A 145 -17.92 2.92 -3.07
CA ALA A 145 -18.87 2.47 -4.09
C ALA A 145 -18.82 0.94 -4.30
N CYS A 146 -17.64 0.33 -4.20
CA CYS A 146 -17.49 -1.11 -4.30
C CYS A 146 -17.90 -1.83 -2.99
N GLU A 147 -17.62 -1.27 -1.82
CA GLU A 147 -18.09 -1.79 -0.51
C GLU A 147 -19.62 -1.81 -0.43
N LYS A 148 -20.27 -0.74 -0.89
CA LYS A 148 -21.73 -0.66 -0.93
C LYS A 148 -22.35 -1.75 -1.81
N LYS A 149 -21.65 -2.14 -2.89
CA LYS A 149 -22.09 -3.19 -3.82
C LYS A 149 -21.71 -4.60 -3.33
N HIS A 150 -20.56 -4.73 -2.67
CA HIS A 150 -19.97 -5.99 -2.23
C HIS A 150 -19.73 -5.93 -0.71
N LYS A 151 -20.63 -6.54 0.06
CA LYS A 151 -20.57 -6.57 1.53
C LYS A 151 -19.40 -7.39 2.10
N LEU A 152 -18.71 -8.17 1.25
CA LEU A 152 -17.64 -9.09 1.65
C LEU A 152 -16.37 -8.78 0.84
N ILE A 153 -15.22 -8.83 1.52
CA ILE A 153 -13.90 -8.68 0.90
C ILE A 153 -13.59 -9.96 0.11
N ASN A 154 -13.89 -9.94 -1.19
CA ASN A 154 -13.66 -11.05 -2.10
C ASN A 154 -13.07 -10.59 -3.44
N THR A 155 -12.75 -11.53 -4.32
CA THR A 155 -12.21 -11.24 -5.65
C THR A 155 -13.13 -10.34 -6.49
N VAL A 156 -14.45 -10.40 -6.26
CA VAL A 156 -15.42 -9.55 -6.96
C VAL A 156 -15.28 -8.09 -6.54
N MET A 157 -15.05 -7.82 -5.25
CA MET A 157 -14.76 -6.47 -4.75
C MET A 157 -13.45 -5.92 -5.33
N VAL A 158 -12.39 -6.73 -5.36
CA VAL A 158 -11.10 -6.37 -5.98
C VAL A 158 -11.29 -6.01 -7.46
N ASN A 159 -12.01 -6.84 -8.20
CA ASN A 159 -12.29 -6.59 -9.62
C ASN A 159 -13.14 -5.33 -9.82
N CYS A 160 -14.16 -5.10 -8.98
CA CYS A 160 -14.94 -3.86 -8.99
C CYS A 160 -14.04 -2.62 -8.89
N ILE A 161 -13.06 -2.64 -7.98
CA ILE A 161 -12.12 -1.53 -7.79
C ILE A 161 -11.25 -1.39 -9.03
N LYS A 162 -10.61 -2.46 -9.50
CA LYS A 162 -9.76 -2.45 -10.71
C LYS A 162 -10.50 -1.91 -11.93
N ASP A 163 -11.73 -2.32 -12.15
CA ASP A 163 -12.54 -1.89 -13.30
C ASP A 163 -12.91 -0.41 -13.20
N ARG A 164 -13.24 0.09 -12.01
CA ARG A 164 -13.53 1.51 -11.80
C ARG A 164 -12.29 2.38 -11.99
N LEU A 165 -11.13 1.93 -11.51
CA LEU A 165 -9.87 2.64 -11.72
C LEU A 165 -9.47 2.66 -13.21
N LYS A 166 -9.67 1.57 -13.95
CA LYS A 166 -9.38 1.49 -15.40
C LYS A 166 -10.27 2.35 -16.28
N LYS A 167 -11.51 2.63 -15.85
CA LYS A 167 -12.45 3.49 -16.63
C LYS A 167 -11.99 4.93 -16.71
N ARG A 168 -11.08 5.34 -15.82
CA ARG A 168 -10.40 6.62 -15.86
C ARG A 168 -9.05 6.40 -16.56
N LYS A 169 -9.07 6.43 -17.88
CA LYS A 169 -7.90 6.41 -18.76
C LYS A 169 -7.84 7.70 -19.54
#